data_AF-A0A1F7TC37-F1
#
_entry.id   AF-A0A1F7TC37-F1
#
_cell.length_a   1.000
_cell.length_b   1.000
_cell.length_c   1.000
_cell.angle_alpha   90.00
_cell.angle_beta   90.00
_cell.angle_gamma   90.00
#
_symmetry.space_group_name_H-M   'P 1'
#
loop_
_entity.id
_entity.type
_entity.pdbx_description
1 polymer ?
#
loop_
_entity_poly.entity_id
_entity_poly.type
_entity_poly.pdbx_seq_one_letter_code
_entity_poly.pdbx_strand_id
1 'polypeptide(L)'
;MDLIPVPQPPVAGSASLSLPGAPSAAPGALRGSESFGDMLSNLLSTTNDLQIRASEQSQALLSGESKNIHETMIALEKANVSFRFLNQVRNKALEAYREVQRMQM
;
A
#
# COMPACT_ATOMS: atom_id res chain seq x y z
N MET A 1 -42.83 47.77 -28.44
CA MET A 1 -43.16 46.34 -28.30
C MET A 1 -42.13 45.75 -27.33
N ASP A 2 -42.13 46.13 -26.06
CA ASP A 2 -43.06 45.68 -25.01
C ASP A 2 -43.30 44.16 -25.09
N LEU A 3 -42.39 43.40 -24.47
CA LEU A 3 -42.58 41.99 -24.20
C LEU A 3 -42.73 41.83 -22.70
N ILE A 4 -43.94 41.44 -22.33
CA ILE A 4 -44.51 41.31 -20.98
C ILE A 4 -43.63 40.41 -20.08
N PRO A 5 -43.38 40.80 -18.82
CA PRO A 5 -42.59 40.00 -17.88
C PRO A 5 -43.36 38.76 -17.41
N VAL A 6 -42.72 37.59 -17.50
CA VAL A 6 -43.23 36.32 -16.95
C VAL A 6 -43.14 36.37 -15.41
N PRO A 7 -44.19 36.02 -14.67
CA PRO A 7 -44.15 35.96 -13.21
C PRO A 7 -43.27 34.80 -12.74
N GLN A 8 -42.21 35.10 -11.98
CA GLN A 8 -41.41 34.06 -11.33
C GLN A 8 -42.08 33.61 -10.01
N PRO A 9 -42.22 32.30 -9.76
CA PRO A 9 -42.74 31.80 -8.49
C PRO A 9 -41.78 32.10 -7.33
N PRO A 10 -42.29 32.25 -6.10
CA PRO A 10 -41.53 32.66 -4.93
C PRO A 10 -40.48 31.62 -4.53
N VAL A 11 -39.24 32.07 -4.27
CA VAL A 11 -38.21 31.29 -3.59
C VAL A 11 -38.62 31.04 -2.13
N ALA A 12 -39.48 30.05 -1.94
CA ALA A 12 -39.86 29.56 -0.63
C ALA A 12 -38.82 28.56 -0.14
N GLY A 13 -38.32 28.80 1.07
CA GLY A 13 -37.86 27.72 1.94
C GLY A 13 -36.36 27.55 1.97
N SER A 14 -35.74 28.24 2.92
CA SER A 14 -34.74 27.67 3.81
C SER A 14 -35.13 26.24 4.23
N ALA A 15 -34.75 25.27 3.42
CA ALA A 15 -34.67 23.88 3.83
C ALA A 15 -33.26 23.67 4.37
N SER A 16 -33.12 23.90 5.68
CA SER A 16 -32.02 23.37 6.48
C SER A 16 -31.91 21.88 6.16
N LEU A 17 -30.95 21.50 5.32
CA LEU A 17 -30.63 20.11 5.05
C LEU A 17 -29.95 19.57 6.32
N SER A 18 -30.78 19.16 7.27
CA SER A 18 -30.36 18.32 8.38
C SER A 18 -29.80 17.04 7.78
N LEU A 19 -28.49 16.87 7.87
CA LEU A 19 -27.82 15.61 7.59
C LEU A 19 -28.41 14.53 8.51
N PRO A 20 -29.03 13.47 7.99
CA PRO A 20 -29.35 12.30 8.80
C PRO A 20 -28.04 11.58 9.10
N GLY A 21 -27.65 11.57 10.38
CA GLY A 21 -26.75 10.58 10.94
C GLY A 21 -25.42 10.37 10.21
N ALA A 22 -24.47 11.30 10.40
CA ALA A 22 -23.08 10.87 10.37
C ALA A 22 -22.89 9.91 11.56
N PRO A 23 -22.48 8.64 11.35
CA PRO A 23 -22.02 7.84 12.47
C PRO A 23 -20.85 8.58 13.10
N SER A 24 -20.98 8.95 14.36
CA SER A 24 -19.84 9.26 15.21
C SER A 24 -18.91 8.06 15.13
N ALA A 25 -17.87 8.18 14.30
CA ALA A 25 -16.72 7.30 14.36
C ALA A 25 -16.02 7.60 15.69
N ALA A 26 -16.48 6.93 16.74
CA ALA A 26 -15.72 6.77 17.94
C ALA A 26 -14.30 6.29 17.54
N PRO A 27 -13.22 6.82 18.14
CA PRO A 27 -11.90 6.24 18.02
C PRO A 27 -11.88 4.90 18.77
N GLY A 28 -12.50 3.90 18.17
CA GLY A 28 -12.69 2.56 18.67
C GLY A 28 -11.74 1.62 17.96
N ALA A 29 -10.71 1.22 18.69
CA ALA A 29 -9.87 0.06 18.45
C ALA A 29 -9.03 0.11 17.16
N LEU A 30 -7.82 0.65 17.30
CA LEU A 30 -6.65 0.03 16.66
C LEU A 30 -6.58 -1.41 17.18
N ARG A 31 -7.25 -2.27 16.43
CA ARG A 31 -7.39 -3.71 16.62
C ARG A 31 -6.01 -4.32 16.51
N GLY A 32 -5.37 -4.55 17.65
CA GLY A 32 -4.13 -5.30 17.79
C GLY A 32 -2.95 -4.60 17.11
N SER A 33 -1.96 -4.20 17.90
CA SER A 33 -0.62 -4.03 17.36
C SER A 33 -0.24 -5.37 16.73
N GLU A 34 -0.28 -5.49 15.40
CA GLU A 34 0.26 -6.66 14.72
C GLU A 34 1.71 -6.79 15.21
N SER A 35 2.00 -7.88 15.90
CA SER A 35 3.29 -8.10 16.52
C SER A 35 4.35 -8.03 15.43
N PHE A 36 5.54 -7.48 15.70
CA PHE A 36 6.65 -7.53 14.75
C PHE A 36 6.90 -8.98 14.23
N GLY A 37 6.63 -9.98 15.08
CA GLY A 37 6.65 -11.40 14.71
C GLY A 37 5.59 -11.81 13.69
N ASP A 38 4.36 -11.31 13.78
CA ASP A 38 3.30 -11.53 12.79
C ASP A 38 3.67 -10.92 11.44
N MET A 39 4.19 -9.69 11.46
CA MET A 39 4.65 -9.01 10.25
C MET A 39 5.82 -9.77 9.58
N LEU A 40 6.76 -10.29 10.38
CA LEU A 40 7.88 -11.08 9.89
C LEU A 40 7.43 -12.43 9.30
N SER A 41 6.48 -13.10 9.95
CA SER A 41 5.89 -14.36 9.49
C SER A 41 5.14 -14.17 8.16
N ASN A 42 4.43 -13.04 8.04
CA ASN A 42 3.72 -12.68 6.82
C ASN A 42 4.68 -12.33 5.67
N LEU A 43 5.79 -11.63 5.96
CA LEU A 43 6.86 -11.39 4.99
C LEU A 43 7.52 -12.69 4.49
N LEU A 44 7.76 -13.64 5.40
CA LEU A 44 8.36 -14.92 5.05
C LEU A 44 7.44 -15.73 4.12
N SER A 45 6.15 -15.77 4.44
CA SER A 45 5.12 -16.41 3.61
C SER A 45 5.03 -15.76 2.23
N THR A 46 4.99 -14.42 2.19
CA THR A 46 4.98 -13.65 0.94
C THR A 46 6.21 -13.90 0.07
N THR A 47 7.38 -14.06 0.68
CA THR A 47 8.63 -14.36 -0.03
C THR A 47 8.61 -15.77 -0.65
N ASN A 48 8.02 -16.74 0.04
CA ASN A 48 7.84 -18.09 -0.48
C ASN A 48 6.94 -18.11 -1.72
N ASP A 49 5.80 -17.41 -1.66
CA ASP A 49 4.88 -17.24 -2.80
C ASP A 49 5.56 -16.55 -3.99
N LEU A 50 6.33 -15.49 -3.73
CA LEU A 50 7.12 -14.79 -4.75
C LEU A 50 8.14 -15.72 -5.43
N GLN A 51 8.77 -16.61 -4.67
CA GLN A 51 9.75 -17.56 -5.21
C GLN A 51 9.10 -18.60 -6.13
N ILE A 52 7.92 -19.12 -5.76
CA ILE A 52 7.16 -20.06 -6.58
C ILE A 52 6.73 -19.39 -7.89
N ARG A 53 6.16 -18.18 -7.80
CA ARG A 53 5.76 -17.41 -8.98
C ARG A 53 6.93 -17.05 -9.89
N ALA A 54 8.09 -16.71 -9.31
CA ALA A 54 9.30 -16.46 -10.08
C ALA A 54 9.78 -17.71 -10.82
N SER A 55 9.63 -18.90 -10.22
CA SER A 55 9.94 -20.17 -10.90
C SER A 55 9.00 -20.43 -12.07
N GLU A 56 7.69 -20.21 -11.91
CA GLU A 56 6.71 -20.33 -12.99
C GLU A 56 6.95 -19.30 -14.11
N GLN A 57 7.19 -18.04 -13.75
CA GLN A 57 7.49 -16.99 -14.72
C GLN A 57 8.82 -17.25 -15.44
N SER A 58 9.84 -17.77 -14.75
CA SER A 58 11.10 -18.16 -15.41
C SER A 58 10.86 -19.29 -16.41
N GLN A 59 9.98 -20.24 -16.10
CA GLN A 59 9.58 -21.29 -17.03
C GLN A 59 8.86 -20.72 -18.26
N ALA A 60 7.97 -19.75 -18.07
CA ALA A 60 7.24 -19.06 -19.14
C ALA A 60 8.15 -18.18 -20.02
N LEU A 61 9.16 -17.53 -19.43
CA LEU A 61 10.15 -16.72 -20.15
C LEU A 61 11.04 -17.58 -21.05
N LEU A 62 11.46 -18.76 -20.58
CA LEU A 62 12.21 -19.74 -21.37
C LEU A 62 11.38 -20.30 -22.54
N SER A 63 10.05 -20.23 -22.46
CA SER A 63 9.12 -20.58 -23.54
C SER A 63 9.03 -19.54 -24.66
N GLY A 64 9.73 -18.39 -24.54
CA GLY A 64 9.85 -17.40 -25.62
C GLY A 64 8.75 -16.32 -25.66
N GLU A 65 8.00 -16.12 -24.58
CA GLU A 65 6.85 -15.21 -24.53
C GLU A 65 7.19 -13.76 -24.12
N SER A 66 8.43 -13.26 -24.28
CA SER A 66 8.75 -11.90 -23.82
C SER A 66 9.35 -11.01 -24.89
N LYS A 67 8.49 -10.13 -25.41
CA LYS A 67 8.76 -9.16 -26.49
C LYS A 67 9.24 -7.79 -25.96
N ASN A 68 9.46 -7.63 -24.66
CA ASN A 68 9.67 -6.34 -24.00
C ASN A 68 11.00 -6.24 -23.25
N ILE A 69 12.10 -6.08 -23.99
CA ILE A 69 13.45 -5.88 -23.44
C ILE A 69 13.51 -4.67 -22.48
N HIS A 70 12.72 -3.62 -22.76
CA HIS A 70 12.64 -2.42 -21.90
C HIS A 70 12.07 -2.72 -20.52
N GLU A 71 11.06 -3.59 -20.43
CA GLU A 71 10.45 -3.99 -19.16
C GLU A 71 11.43 -4.82 -18.32
N THR A 72 12.25 -5.65 -18.98
CA THR A 72 13.32 -6.41 -18.33
C THR A 72 14.39 -5.48 -17.73
N MET A 73 14.80 -4.43 -18.45
CA MET A 73 15.77 -3.45 -17.93
C MET A 73 15.20 -2.67 -16.74
N ILE A 74 13.92 -2.27 -16.79
CA ILE A 74 13.25 -1.60 -15.66
C ILE A 74 13.17 -2.53 -14.44
N ALA A 75 12.84 -3.81 -14.66
CA ALA A 75 12.79 -4.80 -13.60
C ALA A 75 14.17 -5.01 -12.96
N LEU A 76 15.24 -5.05 -13.77
CA LEU A 76 16.62 -5.18 -13.30
C LEU A 76 17.06 -3.97 -12.45
N GLU A 77 16.76 -2.75 -12.90
CA GLU A 77 17.10 -1.53 -12.16
C GLU A 77 16.35 -1.47 -10.82
N LYS A 78 15.06 -1.81 -10.82
CA LYS A 78 14.24 -1.91 -9.60
C LYS A 78 14.82 -2.95 -8.64
N ALA A 79 15.20 -4.12 -9.14
CA ALA A 79 15.81 -5.18 -8.32
C ALA A 79 17.12 -4.73 -7.68
N ASN A 80 17.98 -4.00 -8.42
CA ASN A 80 19.24 -3.48 -7.90
C ASN A 80 19.00 -2.46 -6.75
N VAL A 81 18.09 -1.52 -6.95
CA VAL A 81 17.73 -0.53 -5.92
C VAL A 81 17.14 -1.21 -4.68
N SER A 82 16.22 -2.17 -4.86
CA SER A 82 15.63 -2.95 -3.77
C SER A 82 16.67 -3.77 -3.00
N PHE A 83 17.65 -4.36 -3.68
CA PHE A 83 18.72 -5.11 -3.04
C PHE A 83 19.62 -4.22 -2.18
N ARG A 84 19.96 -3.02 -2.67
CA ARG A 84 20.71 -2.04 -1.90
C ARG A 84 19.96 -1.61 -0.64
N PHE A 85 18.65 -1.38 -0.76
CA PHE A 85 17.80 -1.08 0.38
C PHE A 85 17.76 -2.23 1.40
N LEU A 86 17.60 -3.48 0.93
CA LEU A 86 17.59 -4.65 1.79
C LEU A 86 18.90 -4.82 2.57
N ASN A 87 20.05 -4.56 1.95
CA ASN A 87 21.33 -4.59 2.66
C ASN A 87 21.41 -3.53 3.77
N GLN A 88 20.84 -2.34 3.56
CA GLN A 88 20.77 -1.31 4.61
C GLN A 88 19.86 -1.75 5.75
N VAL A 89 18.70 -2.34 5.44
CA VAL A 89 17.78 -2.90 6.43
C VAL A 89 18.44 -4.02 7.22
N ARG A 90 19.15 -4.94 6.55
CA ARG A 90 19.92 -6.02 7.21
C ARG A 90 20.93 -5.44 8.20
N ASN A 91 21.71 -4.43 7.77
CA ASN A 91 22.72 -3.82 8.63
C ASN A 91 22.07 -3.14 9.85
N LYS A 92 20.97 -2.40 9.65
CA LYS A 92 20.20 -1.77 10.74
C LYS A 92 19.57 -2.78 11.70
N ALA A 93 19.08 -3.91 11.20
CA ALA A 93 18.54 -4.99 12.02
C ALA A 93 19.63 -5.64 12.89
N LEU A 94 20.83 -5.86 12.33
CA LEU A 94 21.99 -6.36 13.08
C LEU A 94 22.47 -5.36 14.14
N GLU A 95 22.49 -4.05 13.82
CA GLU A 95 22.79 -3.00 14.79
C GLU A 95 21.76 -2.99 15.93
N ALA A 96 20.46 -3.03 15.61
CA ALA A 96 19.39 -3.05 16.61
C ALA A 96 19.48 -4.28 17.53
N TYR A 97 19.82 -5.46 16.99
CA TYR A 97 20.03 -6.66 17.79
C TYR A 97 21.22 -6.51 18.74
N ARG A 98 22.35 -5.98 18.25
CA ARG A 98 23.55 -5.71 19.08
C ARG A 98 23.26 -4.68 20.17
N GLU A 99 22.49 -3.65 19.86
CA GLU A 99 22.10 -2.60 20.82
C GLU A 99 21.25 -3.20 21.95
N VAL A 100 20.25 -4.01 21.61
CA VAL A 100 19.40 -4.70 22.60
C VAL A 100 20.21 -5.65 23.49
N GLN A 101 21.24 -6.32 22.97
CA GLN A 101 22.16 -7.12 23.80
C GLN A 101 23.04 -6.27 24.72
N ARG A 102 23.49 -5.08 24.28
CA ARG A 102 24.26 -4.15 25.13
C ARG A 102 23.44 -3.55 26.26
N MET A 103 22.13 -3.43 26.11
CA MET A 103 21.26 -2.91 27.18
C MET A 103 20.96 -3.94 28.29
N GLN A 104 21.20 -5.23 28.06
CA GLN A 104 20.86 -6.30 29.01
C GLN A 104 22.05 -6.79 29.86
N MET A 105 23.25 -6.22 29.65
CA MET A 105 24.46 -6.52 30.44
C MET A 105 24.75 -5.38 31.41
#